data_AF-A0A3M9Z1A5-F1
#
_entry.id   AF-A0A3M9Z1A5-F1
#
_cell.length_a   1.000
_cell.length_b   1.000
_cell.length_c   1.000
_cell.angle_alpha   90.00
_cell.angle_beta   90.00
_cell.angle_gamma   90.00
#
_symmetry.space_group_name_H-M   'P 1'
#
loop_
_entity.id
_entity.type
_entity.pdbx_description
1 polymer ?
#
loop_
_entity_poly.entity_id
_entity_poly.type
_entity_poly.pdbx_seq_one_letter_code
_entity_poly.pdbx_strand_id
1 'polypeptide(L)'
;MSDLNGTIMQDFHWYSSNDGTHWQTVKDRAKELAETGITAVWLPPACKGSAGSFDVGYGLYDLFDLGEFDQKGSVRTKYGTREQYLSAIKALQSAGIEVYADVVLNHKDGGDATEKVRGLPFSRDNRMQPIGPLQEIEIYSRFFFPGRLQNRTKFGG
;
A
#
# COMPACT_ATOMS: atom_id res chain seq x y z
N MET A 1 31.71 -24.70 -2.25
CA MET A 1 31.20 -23.38 -1.88
C MET A 1 29.94 -23.64 -1.08
N SER A 2 29.82 -23.15 0.15
CA SER A 2 28.55 -23.28 0.89
C SER A 2 27.49 -22.46 0.18
N ASP A 3 26.34 -23.05 -0.07
CA ASP A 3 25.19 -22.30 -0.56
C ASP A 3 24.86 -21.17 0.43
N LEU A 4 24.65 -19.96 -0.10
CA LEU A 4 24.29 -18.81 0.72
C LEU A 4 22.90 -19.06 1.33
N ASN A 5 22.77 -18.95 2.65
CA ASN A 5 21.45 -19.07 3.31
C ASN A 5 20.57 -17.87 2.95
N GLY A 6 19.33 -18.13 2.54
CA GLY A 6 18.34 -17.08 2.31
C GLY A 6 17.96 -16.38 3.62
N THR A 7 18.08 -15.05 3.64
CA THR A 7 17.71 -14.21 4.79
C THR A 7 16.79 -13.08 4.32
N ILE A 8 15.58 -13.04 4.88
CA ILE A 8 14.59 -12.00 4.60
C ILE A 8 14.60 -10.92 5.69
N MET A 9 14.43 -9.66 5.27
CA MET A 9 14.23 -8.52 6.16
C MET A 9 12.89 -7.83 5.87
N GLN A 10 12.09 -7.57 6.90
CA GLN A 10 10.99 -6.62 6.84
C GLN A 10 11.59 -5.21 6.91
N ASP A 11 11.54 -4.45 5.81
CA ASP A 11 12.25 -3.17 5.70
C ASP A 11 11.32 -1.99 6.01
N PHE A 12 10.56 -2.07 7.11
CA PHE A 12 9.78 -0.94 7.61
C PHE A 12 9.33 -1.18 9.05
N HIS A 13 8.93 -0.10 9.73
CA HIS A 13 8.34 -0.15 11.05
C HIS A 13 7.05 0.68 11.09
N TRP A 14 6.16 0.39 12.04
CA TRP A 14 4.90 1.14 12.20
C TRP A 14 5.13 2.66 12.34
N TYR A 15 6.14 3.03 13.13
CA TYR A 15 6.54 4.42 13.39
C TYR A 15 7.56 4.99 12.40
N SER A 16 7.77 4.37 11.24
CA SER A 16 8.57 4.99 10.17
C SER A 16 8.05 6.41 9.89
N SER A 17 8.96 7.36 9.68
CA SER A 17 8.64 8.76 9.41
C SER A 17 7.73 8.92 8.19
N ASN A 18 6.81 9.88 8.24
CA ASN A 18 6.00 10.29 7.09
C ASN A 18 6.67 11.47 6.35
N ASP A 19 7.96 11.34 6.03
CA ASP A 19 8.71 12.36 5.27
C ASP A 19 8.84 12.01 3.77
N GLY A 20 8.39 10.81 3.37
CA GLY A 20 8.46 10.35 1.97
C GLY A 20 9.86 9.96 1.52
N THR A 21 10.79 9.74 2.45
CA THR A 21 12.19 9.43 2.14
C THR A 21 12.51 7.93 2.15
N HIS A 22 11.57 7.10 2.62
CA HIS A 22 11.80 5.67 2.84
C HIS A 22 12.37 4.97 1.59
N TRP A 23 11.75 5.13 0.42
CA TRP A 23 12.27 4.52 -0.83
C TRP A 23 13.67 4.98 -1.20
N GLN A 24 14.02 6.24 -0.92
CA GLN A 24 15.37 6.74 -1.14
C GLN A 24 16.35 6.07 -0.17
N THR A 25 15.99 5.90 1.10
CA THR A 25 16.80 5.15 2.08
C THR A 25 17.02 3.70 1.66
N VAL A 26 15.97 3.01 1.19
CA VAL A 26 16.10 1.62 0.69
C VAL A 26 17.07 1.56 -0.49
N LYS A 27 16.92 2.47 -1.45
CA LYS A 27 17.82 2.58 -2.61
C LYS A 27 19.28 2.76 -2.18
N ASP A 28 19.54 3.67 -1.25
CA ASP A 28 20.90 4.02 -0.82
C ASP A 28 21.56 2.91 -0.01
N ARG A 29 20.77 2.09 0.69
CA ARG A 29 21.25 0.98 1.53
C ARG A 29 21.30 -0.38 0.84
N ALA A 30 20.82 -0.50 -0.40
CA ALA A 30 20.73 -1.79 -1.09
C ALA A 30 22.05 -2.60 -1.08
N LYS A 31 23.19 -1.94 -1.32
CA LYS A 31 24.50 -2.60 -1.28
C LYS A 31 24.92 -3.04 0.13
N GLU A 32 24.72 -2.17 1.12
CA GLU A 32 25.00 -2.46 2.54
C GLU A 32 24.19 -3.69 3.01
N LEU A 33 22.90 -3.75 2.64
CA LEU A 33 22.04 -4.90 2.97
C LEU A 33 22.59 -6.20 2.37
N ALA A 34 23.01 -6.20 1.11
CA ALA A 34 23.59 -7.38 0.47
C ALA A 34 24.89 -7.83 1.16
N GLU A 35 25.76 -6.88 1.53
CA GLU A 35 27.03 -7.15 2.24
C GLU A 35 26.81 -7.75 3.65
N THR A 36 25.67 -7.45 4.28
CA THR A 36 25.27 -8.07 5.56
C THR A 36 24.62 -9.45 5.42
N GLY A 37 24.41 -9.93 4.19
CA GLY A 37 23.84 -11.25 3.92
C GLY A 37 22.32 -11.28 3.75
N ILE A 38 21.65 -10.12 3.65
CA ILE A 38 20.24 -10.06 3.29
C ILE A 38 20.09 -10.46 1.81
N THR A 39 19.19 -11.41 1.55
CA THR A 39 18.92 -11.92 0.20
C THR A 39 17.53 -11.53 -0.31
N ALA A 40 16.62 -11.13 0.58
CA ALA A 40 15.29 -10.65 0.23
C ALA A 40 14.81 -9.54 1.17
N VAL A 41 14.02 -8.61 0.66
CA VAL A 41 13.31 -7.60 1.47
C VAL A 41 11.81 -7.65 1.24
N TRP A 42 11.06 -7.53 2.32
CA TRP A 42 9.63 -7.26 2.30
C TRP A 42 9.41 -5.77 2.52
N LEU A 43 8.91 -5.10 1.48
CA LEU A 43 8.61 -3.67 1.50
C LEU A 43 7.17 -3.43 1.96
N PRO A 44 6.88 -2.29 2.63
CA PRO A 44 5.52 -1.96 3.05
C PRO A 44 4.58 -1.77 1.85
N PRO A 45 3.24 -1.74 2.07
CA PRO A 45 2.30 -1.48 0.98
C PRO A 45 2.62 -0.17 0.27
N ALA A 46 2.88 -0.25 -1.03
CA ALA A 46 3.30 0.89 -1.86
C ALA A 46 2.12 1.69 -2.43
N CYS A 47 0.90 1.21 -2.26
CA CYS A 47 -0.32 1.78 -2.80
C CYS A 47 -0.91 2.89 -1.91
N LYS A 48 -1.70 3.80 -2.49
CA LYS A 48 -2.34 4.90 -1.77
C LYS A 48 -3.34 4.35 -0.73
N GLY A 49 -3.16 4.78 0.53
CA GLY A 49 -4.06 4.50 1.64
C GLY A 49 -5.16 5.55 1.81
N SER A 50 -6.16 5.26 2.63
CA SER A 50 -7.34 6.10 2.88
C SER A 50 -6.96 7.40 3.57
N ALA A 51 -5.91 7.39 4.41
CA ALA A 51 -5.30 8.56 5.03
C ALA A 51 -4.18 9.21 4.18
N GLY A 52 -4.08 8.88 2.88
CA GLY A 52 -3.09 9.45 1.98
C GLY A 52 -1.66 9.13 2.42
N SER A 53 -0.84 10.15 2.63
CA SER A 53 0.55 9.99 3.09
C SER A 53 0.65 9.58 4.57
N PHE A 54 -0.40 9.73 5.38
CA PHE A 54 -0.37 9.37 6.80
C PHE A 54 -0.66 7.89 7.06
N ASP A 55 -1.13 7.17 6.05
CA ASP A 55 -1.43 5.74 6.15
C ASP A 55 -0.15 4.90 6.15
N VAL A 56 -0.10 3.86 6.99
CA VAL A 56 0.99 2.86 6.96
C VAL A 56 0.86 1.94 5.72
N GLY A 57 -0.28 1.98 5.03
CA GLY A 57 -0.55 1.27 3.78
C GLY A 57 -1.62 0.17 3.92
N TYR A 58 -2.01 -0.17 5.15
CA TYR A 58 -3.03 -1.19 5.40
C TYR A 58 -4.46 -0.68 5.23
N GLY A 59 -4.70 0.64 5.34
CA GLY A 59 -5.98 1.27 4.98
C GLY A 59 -6.12 1.44 3.47
N LEU A 60 -6.02 0.35 2.71
CA LEU A 60 -5.87 0.40 1.25
C LEU A 60 -7.03 1.16 0.57
N TYR A 61 -6.70 2.27 -0.11
CA TYR A 61 -7.66 3.02 -0.91
C TYR A 61 -7.57 2.68 -2.40
N ASP A 62 -6.40 2.75 -3.04
CA ASP A 62 -6.27 2.51 -4.50
C ASP A 62 -5.03 1.67 -4.84
N LEU A 63 -5.25 0.41 -5.22
CA LEU A 63 -4.20 -0.55 -5.60
C LEU A 63 -3.34 -0.10 -6.78
N PHE A 64 -3.86 0.80 -7.62
CA PHE A 64 -3.16 1.22 -8.84
C PHE A 64 -2.43 2.56 -8.68
N ASP A 65 -2.54 3.20 -7.51
CA ASP A 65 -1.85 4.45 -7.22
C ASP A 65 -0.66 4.16 -6.30
N LEU A 66 0.51 3.95 -6.91
CA LEU A 66 1.78 3.69 -6.20
C LEU A 66 2.43 4.98 -5.68
N GLY A 67 1.63 5.99 -5.34
CA GLY A 67 2.11 7.34 -5.03
C GLY A 67 2.39 8.16 -6.30
N GLU A 68 1.51 8.06 -7.28
CA GLU A 68 1.62 8.70 -8.60
C GLU A 68 0.54 9.77 -8.83
N PHE A 69 -0.64 9.60 -8.25
CA PHE A 69 -1.79 10.48 -8.48
C PHE A 69 -2.12 11.31 -7.24
N ASP A 70 -2.60 12.54 -7.43
CA ASP A 70 -3.12 13.35 -6.33
C ASP A 70 -4.46 12.79 -5.86
N GLN A 71 -4.40 11.97 -4.81
CA GLN A 71 -5.54 11.30 -4.21
C GLN A 71 -5.38 11.28 -2.69
N LYS A 72 -6.48 11.47 -1.96
CA LYS A 72 -6.48 11.53 -0.49
C LYS A 72 -5.50 12.60 0.05
N GLY A 73 -5.45 13.76 -0.62
CA GLY A 73 -4.67 14.92 -0.20
C GLY A 73 -3.15 14.77 -0.36
N SER A 74 -2.68 13.83 -1.19
CA SER A 74 -1.25 13.63 -1.44
C SER A 74 -1.00 12.92 -2.78
N VAL A 75 0.11 13.27 -3.44
CA VAL A 75 0.66 12.49 -4.56
C VAL A 75 1.37 11.26 -4.02
N ARG A 76 2.44 11.45 -3.24
CA ARG A 76 3.23 10.36 -2.64
C ARG A 76 2.41 9.56 -1.63
N THR A 77 2.82 8.31 -1.39
CA THR A 77 2.42 7.57 -0.18
C THR A 77 3.26 8.05 1.02
N LYS A 78 3.08 7.41 2.18
CA LYS A 78 3.96 7.61 3.35
C LYS A 78 5.45 7.45 3.00
N TYR A 79 5.73 6.51 2.09
CA TYR A 79 7.07 6.02 1.81
C TYR A 79 7.76 6.72 0.63
N GLY A 80 7.01 7.38 -0.25
CA GLY A 80 7.53 8.12 -1.39
C GLY A 80 6.65 8.01 -2.64
N THR A 81 7.21 8.37 -3.79
CA THR A 81 6.54 8.32 -5.09
C THR A 81 6.79 6.99 -5.81
N ARG A 82 5.99 6.72 -6.85
CA ARG A 82 6.16 5.55 -7.73
C ARG A 82 7.56 5.46 -8.32
N GLU A 83 8.13 6.59 -8.76
CA GLU A 83 9.46 6.63 -9.36
C GLU A 83 10.56 6.24 -8.36
N GLN A 84 10.44 6.72 -7.12
CA GLN A 84 11.35 6.36 -6.04
C GLN A 84 11.22 4.87 -5.69
N TYR A 85 9.99 4.35 -5.60
CA TYR A 85 9.73 2.93 -5.35
C TYR A 85 10.38 2.03 -6.41
N LEU A 86 10.16 2.32 -7.69
CA LEU A 86 10.78 1.57 -8.79
C LEU A 86 12.31 1.70 -8.81
N SER A 87 12.85 2.85 -8.41
CA SER A 87 14.29 3.04 -8.30
C SER A 87 14.90 2.22 -7.15
N ALA A 88 14.21 2.11 -6.01
CA ALA A 88 14.62 1.28 -4.89
C ALA A 88 14.61 -0.21 -5.26
N ILE A 89 13.54 -0.69 -5.91
CA ILE A 89 13.45 -2.07 -6.41
C ILE A 89 14.63 -2.39 -7.35
N LYS A 90 14.92 -1.51 -8.31
CA LYS A 90 16.05 -1.70 -9.23
C LYS A 90 17.39 -1.76 -8.51
N ALA A 91 17.61 -0.93 -7.49
CA ALA A 91 18.84 -0.94 -6.71
C ALA A 91 19.01 -2.25 -5.92
N LEU A 92 17.93 -2.72 -5.27
CA LEU A 92 17.91 -4.01 -4.56
C LEU A 92 18.22 -5.17 -5.50
N GLN A 93 17.50 -5.25 -6.64
CA GLN A 93 17.73 -6.28 -7.66
C GLN A 93 19.15 -6.23 -8.23
N SER A 94 19.72 -5.04 -8.44
CA SER A 94 21.10 -4.88 -8.91
C SER A 94 22.12 -5.33 -7.86
N ALA A 95 21.76 -5.30 -6.57
CA ALA A 95 22.56 -5.82 -5.47
C ALA A 95 22.34 -7.34 -5.22
N GLY A 96 21.50 -8.00 -6.04
CA GLY A 96 21.17 -9.42 -5.89
C GLY A 96 20.13 -9.72 -4.81
N ILE A 97 19.35 -8.72 -4.38
CA ILE A 97 18.30 -8.86 -3.36
C ILE A 97 16.93 -9.01 -4.04
N GLU A 98 16.18 -10.05 -3.67
CA GLU A 98 14.78 -10.23 -4.06
C GLU A 98 13.86 -9.23 -3.35
N VAL A 99 12.77 -8.85 -4.01
CA VAL A 99 11.82 -7.88 -3.46
C VAL A 99 10.42 -8.48 -3.39
N TYR A 100 9.83 -8.49 -2.20
CA TYR A 100 8.45 -8.89 -1.97
C TYR A 100 7.62 -7.65 -1.63
N ALA A 101 6.58 -7.42 -2.43
CA ALA A 101 5.61 -6.36 -2.19
C ALA A 101 4.51 -6.86 -1.24
N ASP A 102 4.13 -6.04 -0.27
CA ASP A 102 2.95 -6.29 0.54
C ASP A 102 1.67 -6.20 -0.31
N VAL A 103 0.75 -7.15 -0.15
CA VAL A 103 -0.49 -7.25 -0.92
C VAL A 103 -1.69 -7.28 0.03
N VAL A 104 -2.37 -6.15 0.15
CA VAL A 104 -3.56 -5.99 1.00
C VAL A 104 -4.81 -6.22 0.15
N LEU A 105 -5.46 -7.38 0.25
CA LEU A 105 -6.67 -7.70 -0.55
C LEU A 105 -7.92 -7.96 0.30
N ASN A 106 -7.79 -7.99 1.62
CA ASN A 106 -8.91 -8.32 2.51
C ASN A 106 -10.03 -7.26 2.47
N HIS A 107 -9.68 -5.99 2.27
CA HIS A 107 -10.63 -4.89 2.37
C HIS A 107 -10.17 -3.70 1.52
N LYS A 108 -11.04 -2.70 1.43
CA LYS A 108 -10.79 -1.41 0.82
C LYS A 108 -11.41 -0.33 1.72
N ASP A 109 -10.68 0.75 1.94
CA ASP A 109 -11.07 1.80 2.88
C ASP A 109 -11.05 3.19 2.24
N GLY A 110 -11.81 4.12 2.82
CA GLY A 110 -11.91 5.50 2.36
C GLY A 110 -12.68 5.65 1.05
N GLY A 111 -13.86 5.05 0.93
CA GLY A 111 -14.76 5.29 -0.21
C GLY A 111 -14.98 6.78 -0.48
N ASP A 112 -15.07 7.16 -1.74
CA ASP A 112 -15.24 8.55 -2.21
C ASP A 112 -16.66 9.07 -1.99
N ALA A 113 -17.63 8.16 -1.90
CA ALA A 113 -19.01 8.47 -1.57
C ALA A 113 -19.67 7.29 -0.86
N THR A 114 -20.80 7.59 -0.22
CA THR A 114 -21.62 6.60 0.44
C THR A 114 -22.67 6.00 -0.50
N GLU A 115 -23.12 4.79 -0.15
CA GLU A 115 -24.30 4.14 -0.71
C GLU A 115 -25.21 3.65 0.40
N LYS A 116 -26.51 3.78 0.16
CA LYS A 116 -27.53 3.15 0.98
C LYS A 116 -27.68 1.70 0.54
N VAL A 117 -27.49 0.78 1.48
CA VAL A 117 -27.67 -0.65 1.28
C VAL A 117 -28.47 -1.23 2.44
N ARG A 118 -28.93 -2.47 2.30
CA ARG A 118 -29.55 -3.19 3.40
C ARG A 118 -28.58 -4.19 4.00
N GLY A 119 -28.39 -4.14 5.32
CA GLY A 119 -27.46 -4.99 6.06
C GLY A 119 -28.12 -5.66 7.25
N LEU A 120 -27.62 -6.84 7.62
CA LEU A 120 -27.95 -7.52 8.87
C LEU A 120 -26.85 -7.25 9.90
N PRO A 121 -27.17 -6.90 11.15
CA PRO A 121 -26.18 -6.77 12.20
C PRO A 121 -25.76 -8.16 12.70
N PHE A 122 -24.46 -8.34 12.93
CA PHE A 122 -23.87 -9.56 13.50
C PHE A 122 -23.06 -9.20 14.75
N SER A 123 -22.95 -10.13 15.70
CA SER A 123 -22.08 -9.96 16.86
C SER A 123 -20.59 -9.96 16.44
N ARG A 124 -19.76 -9.22 17.18
CA ARG A 124 -18.30 -9.25 16.99
C ARG A 124 -17.73 -10.66 17.22
N ASP A 125 -18.29 -11.39 18.18
CA ASP A 125 -17.79 -12.71 18.61
C ASP A 125 -18.38 -13.87 17.80
N ASN A 126 -19.47 -13.63 17.07
CA ASN A 126 -20.08 -14.62 16.19
C ASN A 126 -20.72 -13.95 14.97
N ARG A 127 -20.04 -14.08 13.83
CA ARG A 127 -20.48 -13.52 12.54
C ARG A 127 -21.31 -14.50 11.70
N MET A 128 -21.69 -15.65 12.26
CA MET A 128 -22.49 -16.67 11.57
C MET A 128 -23.99 -16.53 11.85
N GLN A 129 -24.38 -15.75 12.87
CA GLN A 129 -25.79 -15.57 13.26
C GLN A 129 -26.13 -14.08 13.44
N PRO A 130 -27.20 -13.59 12.77
CA PRO A 130 -27.60 -12.20 12.91
C PRO A 130 -28.20 -11.93 14.30
N ILE A 131 -27.98 -10.72 14.82
CA ILE A 131 -28.44 -10.28 16.14
C ILE A 131 -29.62 -9.29 16.06
N GLY A 132 -30.19 -9.10 14.87
CA GLY A 132 -31.27 -8.15 14.65
C GLY A 132 -31.86 -8.22 13.24
N PRO A 133 -32.91 -7.42 12.96
CA PRO A 133 -33.56 -7.40 11.66
C PRO A 133 -32.69 -6.72 10.59
N LEU A 134 -33.09 -6.88 9.33
CA LEU A 134 -32.49 -6.18 8.19
C LEU A 134 -32.76 -4.66 8.32
N GLN A 135 -31.73 -3.85 8.11
CA GLN A 135 -31.79 -2.39 8.26
C GLN A 135 -31.19 -1.70 7.05
N GLU A 136 -31.71 -0.52 6.70
CA GLU A 136 -31.01 0.38 5.78
C GLU A 136 -29.83 1.01 6.51
N ILE A 137 -28.65 0.92 5.91
CA ILE A 137 -27.40 1.51 6.39
C ILE A 137 -26.74 2.28 5.27
N GLU A 138 -25.90 3.23 5.64
CA GLU A 138 -25.11 4.03 4.71
C GLU A 138 -23.63 3.67 4.86
N ILE A 139 -22.98 3.25 3.78
CA ILE A 139 -21.60 2.73 3.79
C ILE A 139 -20.72 3.39 2.72
N TYR A 140 -19.43 3.51 2.98
CA TYR A 140 -18.43 4.05 2.04
C TYR A 140 -17.98 2.99 1.02
N SER A 141 -18.86 2.57 0.11
CA SER A 141 -18.58 1.53 -0.90
C SER A 141 -18.25 2.06 -2.30
N ARG A 142 -18.40 3.37 -2.57
CA ARG A 142 -18.10 3.93 -3.90
C ARG A 142 -16.64 4.35 -4.00
N PHE A 143 -15.95 3.89 -5.04
CA PHE A 143 -14.58 4.25 -5.33
C PHE A 143 -14.46 4.71 -6.78
N PHE A 144 -14.26 6.02 -6.97
CA PHE A 144 -14.18 6.66 -8.28
C PHE A 144 -12.74 6.95 -8.71
N PHE A 145 -11.80 7.04 -7.76
CA PHE A 145 -10.38 7.35 -8.03
C PHE A 145 -10.20 8.60 -8.90
N PRO A 146 -10.79 9.76 -8.51
CA PRO A 146 -10.89 10.92 -9.40
C PRO A 146 -9.53 11.43 -9.87
N GLY A 147 -8.51 11.45 -8.99
CA GLY A 147 -7.17 11.89 -9.35
C GLY A 147 -6.48 11.00 -10.39
N ARG A 148 -6.74 9.69 -10.35
CA ARG A 148 -6.20 8.75 -11.34
C ARG A 148 -6.95 8.78 -12.67
N LEU A 149 -8.27 8.94 -12.64
CA LEU A 149 -9.09 8.93 -13.86
C LEU A 149 -9.05 10.25 -14.64
N GLN A 150 -8.86 11.39 -13.98
CA GLN A 150 -8.66 12.68 -14.67
C GLN A 150 -7.44 12.68 -15.60
N ASN A 151 -6.42 11.85 -15.32
CA ASN A 151 -5.23 11.70 -16.15
C ASN A 151 -5.40 10.70 -17.30
N ARG A 152 -6.49 9.90 -17.36
CA ARG A 152 -6.75 9.00 -18.49
C ARG A 152 -7.36 9.68 -19.72
N THR A 153 -7.86 10.90 -19.57
CA THR A 153 -8.39 11.72 -20.69
C THR A 153 -7.29 12.36 -21.56
N LYS A 154 -6.00 12.08 -21.30
CA LYS A 154 -4.86 12.62 -22.08
C LYS A 154 -4.07 11.60 -22.91
N PHE A 155 -4.49 10.33 -22.93
CA PHE A 155 -3.92 9.33 -23.85
C PHE A 155 -4.98 8.92 -24.88
N GLY A 156 -5.22 9.82 -25.83
CA GLY A 156 -6.09 9.63 -26.99
C GLY A 156 -5.73 10.67 -28.05
N GLY A 157 -4.82 10.30 -28.95
CA GLY A 157 -4.26 11.11 -30.03
C GLY A 157 -2.95 10.52 -30.53
#